data_AF-A0AA38KSA1-F1
#
_entry.id   AF-A0AA38KSA1-F1
#
_cell.length_a   1.000
_cell.length_b   1.000
_cell.length_c   1.000
_cell.angle_alpha   90.00
_cell.angle_beta   90.00
_cell.angle_gamma   90.00
#
_symmetry.space_group_name_H-M   'P 1'
#
loop_
_entity.id
_entity.type
_entity.pdbx_description
1 polymer ?
#
loop_
_entity_poly.entity_id
_entity_poly.type
_entity_poly.pdbx_seq_one_letter_code
_entity_poly.pdbx_strand_id
1 'polypeptide(L)'
;GGLKSLIESIKEKDPDKISKNLSSSLETIAQLELLQVPGLPYLLPQQYQQYPRLTGRATIEFTIEKVDNSMFSVSTSSGTEKTATIKVVLDGYSAPLTAGNFAKLVIDGVYDGVKLNVTEQAIISDTERDGVGFSLPLEIMPSGGFEPLYRTTLNVQDGELPVLPLSVYGAVAMAHNPILEDHSAPSNFFLYLYEKRNAGLGGLSFDEGQFSVFG
;
A
#
# COMPACT_ATOMS: atom_id res chain seq x y z
N GLY A 1 -13.20 19.45 -17.49
CA GLY A 1 -12.85 18.08 -17.09
C GLY A 1 -11.34 17.93 -17.09
N GLY A 2 -10.80 17.05 -16.24
CA GLY A 2 -9.36 16.93 -15.97
C GLY A 2 -8.49 16.84 -17.22
N LEU A 3 -8.86 16.00 -18.19
CA LEU A 3 -8.13 15.83 -19.45
C LEU A 3 -7.97 17.12 -20.26
N LYS A 4 -9.02 17.96 -20.31
CA LYS A 4 -8.97 19.24 -21.04
C LYS A 4 -7.98 20.21 -20.38
N SER A 5 -7.98 20.28 -19.05
CA SER A 5 -7.07 21.11 -18.27
C SER A 5 -5.61 20.63 -18.35
N LEU A 6 -5.41 19.31 -18.43
CA LEU A 6 -4.09 18.72 -18.70
C LEU A 6 -3.57 19.12 -20.09
N ILE A 7 -4.39 19.00 -21.12
CA ILE A 7 -4.04 19.39 -22.49
C ILE A 7 -3.70 20.89 -22.58
N GLU A 8 -4.44 21.75 -21.89
CA GLU A 8 -4.13 23.18 -21.81
C GLU A 8 -2.80 23.44 -21.11
N SER A 9 -2.51 22.74 -20.01
CA SER A 9 -1.25 22.89 -19.26
C SER A 9 -0.03 22.41 -20.07
N ILE A 10 -0.19 21.36 -20.87
CA ILE A 10 0.85 20.90 -21.81
C ILE A 10 1.14 21.97 -22.87
N LYS A 11 0.12 22.65 -23.37
CA LYS A 11 0.29 23.75 -24.34
C LYS A 11 0.99 24.96 -23.72
N GLU A 12 0.72 25.24 -22.45
CA GLU A 12 1.36 26.32 -21.68
C GLU A 12 2.81 25.99 -21.25
N LYS A 13 3.23 24.72 -21.36
CA LYS A 13 4.56 24.22 -20.94
C LYS A 13 4.89 24.53 -19.47
N ASP A 14 3.87 24.53 -18.61
CA ASP A 14 4.01 24.76 -17.17
C ASP A 14 4.12 23.40 -16.43
N PRO A 15 5.33 23.02 -15.95
CA PRO A 15 5.56 21.69 -15.38
C PRO A 15 4.77 21.44 -14.08
N ASP A 16 4.56 22.48 -13.26
CA ASP A 16 3.85 22.36 -11.99
C ASP A 16 2.34 22.14 -12.23
N LYS A 17 1.77 22.87 -13.19
CA LYS A 17 0.37 22.65 -13.60
C LYS A 17 0.19 21.29 -14.27
N ILE A 18 1.14 20.84 -15.09
CA ILE A 18 1.07 19.52 -15.73
C ILE A 18 1.01 18.42 -14.67
N SER A 19 1.89 18.45 -13.67
CA SER A 19 1.91 17.44 -12.60
C SER A 19 0.58 17.36 -11.86
N LYS A 20 0.07 18.51 -11.40
CA LYS A 20 -1.21 18.59 -10.67
C LYS A 20 -2.40 18.12 -11.51
N ASN A 21 -2.47 18.54 -12.78
CA ASN A 21 -3.59 18.19 -13.66
C ASN A 21 -3.50 16.75 -14.16
N LEU A 22 -2.30 16.17 -14.23
CA LEU A 22 -2.11 14.75 -14.49
C LEU A 22 -2.65 13.92 -13.33
N SER A 23 -2.26 14.22 -12.08
CA SER A 23 -2.79 13.54 -10.90
C SER A 23 -4.32 13.60 -10.84
N SER A 24 -4.92 14.78 -11.06
CA SER A 24 -6.38 14.92 -11.07
C SER A 24 -7.05 14.14 -12.21
N SER A 25 -6.42 14.05 -13.38
CA SER A 25 -6.95 13.27 -14.51
C SER A 25 -6.88 11.77 -14.24
N LEU A 26 -5.77 11.29 -13.68
CA LEU A 26 -5.60 9.90 -13.26
C LEU A 26 -6.58 9.53 -12.15
N GLU A 27 -6.83 10.43 -11.20
CA GLU A 27 -7.84 10.25 -10.16
C GLU A 27 -9.26 10.14 -10.74
N THR A 28 -9.59 10.96 -11.76
CA THR A 28 -10.88 10.86 -12.47
C THR A 28 -11.01 9.51 -13.20
N ILE A 29 -9.94 9.04 -13.86
CA ILE A 29 -9.92 7.74 -14.54
C ILE A 29 -10.10 6.62 -13.50
N ALA A 30 -9.36 6.66 -12.40
CA ALA A 30 -9.49 5.70 -11.30
C ALA A 30 -10.92 5.66 -10.73
N GLN A 31 -11.58 6.82 -10.57
CA GLN A 31 -12.99 6.88 -10.14
C GLN A 31 -13.95 6.29 -11.18
N LEU A 32 -13.69 6.50 -12.46
CA LEU A 32 -14.50 5.91 -13.54
C LEU A 32 -14.31 4.40 -13.63
N GLU A 33 -13.09 3.90 -13.47
CA GLU A 33 -12.79 2.48 -13.38
C GLU A 33 -13.50 1.84 -12.19
N LEU A 34 -13.46 2.48 -11.01
CA LEU A 34 -14.19 2.04 -9.82
C LEU A 34 -15.71 1.93 -10.06
N LEU A 35 -16.30 2.84 -10.83
CA LEU A 35 -17.73 2.83 -11.16
C LEU A 35 -18.11 1.75 -12.19
N GLN A 36 -17.15 1.25 -12.97
CA GLN A 36 -17.40 0.32 -14.08
C GLN A 36 -17.13 -1.14 -13.75
N VAL A 37 -16.38 -1.44 -12.69
CA VAL A 37 -15.96 -2.82 -12.39
C VAL A 37 -16.79 -3.44 -11.27
N PRO A 38 -17.67 -4.41 -11.56
CA PRO A 38 -18.26 -5.26 -10.53
C PRO A 38 -17.24 -6.32 -10.08
N GLY A 39 -16.42 -5.99 -9.09
CA GLY A 39 -15.50 -6.94 -8.43
C GLY A 39 -14.09 -6.99 -9.02
N LEU A 40 -13.42 -8.14 -8.97
CA LEU A 40 -12.06 -8.31 -9.52
C LEU A 40 -12.11 -8.65 -11.01
N PRO A 41 -11.13 -8.20 -11.81
CA PRO A 41 -11.05 -8.55 -13.24
C PRO A 41 -10.55 -9.98 -13.50
N TYR A 42 -10.23 -10.74 -12.45
CA TYR A 42 -9.73 -12.11 -12.48
C TYR A 42 -10.35 -12.96 -11.37
N LEU A 43 -10.18 -14.28 -11.46
CA LEU A 43 -10.64 -15.23 -10.45
C LEU A 43 -9.49 -15.60 -9.51
N LEU A 44 -9.78 -15.68 -8.22
CA LEU A 44 -8.80 -16.15 -7.25
C LEU A 44 -8.57 -17.67 -7.39
N PRO A 45 -7.33 -18.15 -7.19
CA PRO A 45 -7.05 -19.57 -7.09
C PRO A 45 -7.97 -20.27 -6.08
N GLN A 46 -8.40 -21.50 -6.40
CA GLN A 46 -9.38 -22.24 -5.58
C GLN A 46 -8.99 -22.34 -4.11
N GLN A 47 -7.69 -22.56 -3.84
CA GLN A 47 -7.13 -22.68 -2.50
C GLN A 47 -7.27 -21.40 -1.64
N TYR A 48 -7.51 -20.24 -2.25
CA TYR A 48 -7.61 -18.95 -1.58
C TYR A 48 -9.04 -18.41 -1.47
N GLN A 49 -10.04 -19.13 -1.98
CA GLN A 49 -11.43 -18.65 -2.00
C GLN A 49 -12.04 -18.41 -0.63
N GLN A 50 -11.54 -19.09 0.40
CA GLN A 50 -11.99 -18.96 1.78
C GLN A 50 -11.41 -17.74 2.52
N TYR A 51 -10.35 -17.12 1.99
CA TYR A 51 -9.72 -15.97 2.64
C TYR A 51 -10.53 -14.69 2.43
N PRO A 52 -10.47 -13.75 3.39
CA PRO A 52 -11.00 -12.40 3.21
C PRO A 52 -10.37 -11.76 1.98
N ARG A 53 -11.17 -11.00 1.22
CA ARG A 53 -10.73 -10.31 0.02
C ARG A 53 -11.35 -8.93 -0.10
N LEU A 54 -10.56 -7.97 -0.57
CA LEU A 54 -11.04 -6.66 -0.96
C LEU A 54 -11.25 -6.66 -2.48
N THR A 55 -12.48 -6.43 -2.93
CA THR A 55 -12.84 -6.44 -4.37
C THR A 55 -12.99 -5.01 -4.91
N GLY A 56 -11.91 -4.24 -4.79
CA GLY A 56 -11.89 -2.82 -5.15
C GLY A 56 -10.88 -2.06 -4.29
N ARG A 57 -11.13 -0.76 -4.07
CA ARG A 57 -10.32 0.07 -3.17
C ARG A 57 -11.09 0.44 -1.91
N ALA A 58 -10.37 0.62 -0.81
CA ALA A 58 -10.91 1.13 0.44
C ALA A 58 -9.98 2.21 1.01
N THR A 59 -10.52 3.18 1.72
CA THR A 59 -9.72 4.16 2.46
C THR A 59 -9.92 3.93 3.95
N ILE A 60 -8.81 3.86 4.68
CA ILE A 60 -8.78 3.76 6.14
C ILE A 60 -8.02 4.93 6.73
N GLU A 61 -8.27 5.21 8.01
CA GLU A 61 -7.58 6.26 8.75
C GLU A 61 -6.98 5.68 10.02
N PHE A 62 -5.66 5.82 10.18
CA PHE A 62 -4.97 5.56 11.44
C PHE A 62 -4.89 6.84 12.24
N THR A 63 -5.21 6.75 13.53
CA THR A 63 -4.89 7.81 14.48
C THR A 63 -3.76 7.33 15.37
N ILE A 64 -2.63 8.01 15.32
CA ILE A 64 -1.43 7.66 16.09
C ILE A 64 -1.15 8.71 17.16
N GLU A 65 -0.62 8.26 18.29
CA GLU A 65 -0.13 9.09 19.39
C GLU A 65 1.31 8.69 19.76
N LYS A 66 2.09 9.63 20.30
CA LYS A 66 3.43 9.31 20.81
C LYS A 66 3.34 8.77 22.23
N VAL A 67 4.11 7.73 22.51
CA VAL A 67 4.17 7.08 23.84
C VAL A 67 4.58 8.05 24.95
N ASP A 68 5.43 9.05 24.62
CA ASP A 68 5.88 10.07 25.57
C ASP A 68 4.89 11.23 25.77
N ASN A 69 3.69 11.15 25.17
CA ASN A 69 2.68 12.22 25.14
C ASN A 69 3.18 13.56 24.55
N SER A 70 4.33 13.56 23.87
CA SER A 70 4.79 14.74 23.14
C SER A 70 3.92 14.98 21.91
N MET A 71 3.92 16.22 21.42
CA MET A 71 3.06 16.59 20.29
C MET A 71 3.74 16.29 18.94
N PHE A 72 2.93 16.05 17.92
CA PHE A 72 3.34 16.05 16.51
C PHE A 72 3.36 17.48 15.98
N SER A 73 4.30 17.74 15.08
CA SER A 73 4.24 18.89 14.16
C SER A 73 3.65 18.38 12.86
N VAL A 74 2.38 18.70 12.59
CA VAL A 74 1.68 18.22 11.41
C VAL A 74 1.77 19.29 10.33
N SER A 75 2.29 18.95 9.16
CA SER A 75 2.51 19.91 8.06
C SER A 75 1.22 20.60 7.55
N THR A 76 0.05 20.01 7.83
CA THR A 76 -1.25 20.50 7.40
C THR A 76 -1.96 21.39 8.42
N SER A 77 -1.46 21.51 9.64
CA SER A 77 -2.02 22.40 10.66
C SER A 77 -0.96 23.38 11.17
N SER A 78 -1.37 24.62 11.48
CA SER A 78 -0.46 25.69 11.94
C SER A 78 -0.08 25.55 13.42
N GLY A 79 -0.09 24.32 13.96
CA GLY A 79 0.07 24.05 15.37
C GLY A 79 0.56 22.62 15.64
N THR A 80 0.79 22.33 16.91
CA THR A 80 1.19 21.00 17.37
C THR A 80 -0.01 20.22 17.87
N GLU A 81 -0.15 18.98 17.44
CA GLU A 81 -1.29 18.12 17.78
C GLU A 81 -0.83 16.92 18.62
N LYS A 82 -1.68 16.44 19.54
CA LYS A 82 -1.36 15.25 20.34
C LYS A 82 -1.41 13.96 19.50
N THR A 83 -2.24 13.97 18.46
CA THR A 83 -2.45 12.85 17.55
C THR A 83 -2.10 13.27 16.13
N ALA A 84 -1.72 12.31 15.30
CA ALA A 84 -1.62 12.49 13.86
C ALA A 84 -2.52 11.49 13.15
N THR A 85 -3.16 11.92 12.06
CA THR A 85 -4.00 11.06 11.23
C THR A 85 -3.30 10.71 9.94
N ILE A 86 -3.20 9.42 9.64
CA ILE A 86 -2.65 8.91 8.36
C ILE A 86 -3.79 8.25 7.60
N LYS A 87 -4.07 8.74 6.40
CA LYS A 87 -5.03 8.09 5.49
C LYS A 87 -4.28 7.13 4.58
N VAL A 88 -4.75 5.89 4.49
CA VAL A 88 -4.18 4.87 3.62
C VAL A 88 -5.25 4.37 2.66
N VAL A 89 -4.88 4.22 1.38
CA VAL A 89 -5.76 3.68 0.34
C VAL A 89 -5.34 2.24 0.09
N LEU A 90 -6.19 1.30 0.44
CA LEU A 90 -6.00 -0.12 0.18
C LEU A 90 -6.39 -0.43 -1.27
N ASP A 91 -5.50 -1.10 -2.02
CA ASP A 91 -5.72 -1.51 -3.41
C ASP A 91 -5.94 -3.03 -3.50
N GLY A 92 -7.21 -3.42 -3.45
CA GLY A 92 -7.63 -4.81 -3.64
C GLY A 92 -7.69 -5.25 -5.10
N TYR A 93 -7.50 -4.37 -6.09
CA TYR A 93 -7.38 -4.80 -7.49
C TYR A 93 -6.03 -5.44 -7.77
N SER A 94 -4.99 -5.00 -7.06
CA SER A 94 -3.63 -5.53 -7.21
C SER A 94 -3.27 -6.53 -6.12
N ALA A 95 -3.81 -6.37 -4.91
CA ALA A 95 -3.54 -7.24 -3.77
C ALA A 95 -4.82 -7.61 -3.00
N PRO A 96 -5.77 -8.35 -3.61
CA PRO A 96 -7.09 -8.61 -3.04
C PRO A 96 -7.05 -9.37 -1.73
N LEU A 97 -6.18 -10.37 -1.59
CA LEU A 97 -6.11 -11.17 -0.37
C LEU A 97 -5.48 -10.36 0.76
N THR A 98 -4.34 -9.74 0.47
CA THR A 98 -3.55 -8.94 1.42
C THR A 98 -4.37 -7.76 1.93
N ALA A 99 -4.91 -6.95 1.02
CA ALA A 99 -5.77 -5.82 1.37
C ALA A 99 -7.06 -6.28 2.08
N GLY A 100 -7.61 -7.44 1.69
CA GLY A 100 -8.82 -8.01 2.30
C GLY A 100 -8.62 -8.45 3.74
N ASN A 101 -7.53 -9.17 4.03
CA ASN A 101 -7.16 -9.56 5.39
C ASN A 101 -6.87 -8.31 6.24
N PHE A 102 -6.10 -7.36 5.70
CA PHE A 102 -5.81 -6.11 6.39
C PHE A 102 -7.08 -5.34 6.76
N ALA A 103 -7.98 -5.11 5.79
CA ALA A 103 -9.24 -4.43 6.01
C ALA A 103 -10.11 -5.16 7.05
N LYS A 104 -10.12 -6.50 7.03
CA LYS A 104 -10.82 -7.30 8.04
C LYS A 104 -10.25 -7.04 9.44
N LEU A 105 -8.93 -7.04 9.61
CA LEU A 105 -8.28 -6.80 10.89
C LEU A 105 -8.53 -5.38 11.42
N VAL A 106 -8.62 -4.39 10.52
CA VAL A 106 -9.06 -3.03 10.87
C VAL A 106 -10.50 -3.04 11.39
N ILE A 107 -11.42 -3.70 10.70
CA ILE A 107 -12.83 -3.79 11.11
C ILE A 107 -12.97 -4.53 12.46
N ASP A 108 -12.16 -5.56 12.67
CA ASP A 108 -12.15 -6.35 13.90
C ASP A 108 -11.46 -5.63 15.08
N GLY A 109 -10.93 -4.40 14.88
CA GLY A 109 -10.28 -3.60 15.92
C GLY A 109 -8.91 -4.12 16.36
N VAL A 110 -8.28 -5.00 15.55
CA VAL A 110 -7.02 -5.67 15.93
C VAL A 110 -5.85 -4.69 16.05
N TYR A 111 -5.88 -3.62 15.26
CA TYR A 111 -4.83 -2.61 15.24
C TYR A 111 -4.97 -1.53 16.33
N ASP A 112 -6.08 -1.53 17.08
CA ASP A 112 -6.31 -0.52 18.11
C ASP A 112 -5.38 -0.73 19.33
N GLY A 113 -4.70 0.35 19.74
CA GLY A 113 -3.76 0.33 20.85
C GLY A 113 -2.45 -0.43 20.58
N VAL A 114 -2.20 -0.79 19.32
CA VAL A 114 -0.95 -1.43 18.89
C VAL A 114 0.21 -0.45 18.93
N LYS A 115 1.37 -0.92 19.39
CA LYS A 115 2.60 -0.13 19.36
C LYS A 115 3.23 -0.17 17.97
N LEU A 116 3.82 0.95 17.59
CA LEU A 116 4.59 1.07 16.35
C LEU A 116 6.07 1.19 16.69
N ASN A 117 6.89 0.39 16.03
CA ASN A 117 8.34 0.47 16.09
C ASN A 117 8.83 1.30 14.89
N VAL A 118 9.60 2.35 15.16
CA VAL A 118 10.13 3.22 14.12
C VAL A 118 11.60 2.90 13.89
N THR A 119 11.96 2.64 12.64
CA THR A 119 13.34 2.48 12.17
C THR A 119 13.66 3.59 11.17
N GLU A 120 14.90 3.64 10.67
CA GLU A 120 15.27 4.58 9.61
C GLU A 120 14.54 4.33 8.28
N GLN A 121 14.03 3.12 8.08
CA GLN A 121 13.49 2.67 6.79
C GLN A 121 11.99 2.38 6.86
N ALA A 122 11.40 2.21 8.04
CA ALA A 122 10.00 1.84 8.16
C ALA A 122 9.39 2.20 9.52
N ILE A 123 8.06 2.31 9.55
CA ILE A 123 7.24 2.26 10.75
C ILE A 123 6.54 0.90 10.75
N ILE A 124 6.82 0.05 11.74
CA ILE A 124 6.41 -1.36 11.77
C ILE A 124 5.39 -1.55 12.89
N SER A 125 4.29 -2.24 12.61
CA SER A 125 3.29 -2.59 13.62
C SER A 125 3.74 -3.80 14.45
N ASP A 126 3.60 -3.70 15.77
CA ASP A 126 3.85 -4.81 16.68
C ASP A 126 2.53 -5.55 17.00
N THR A 127 2.09 -6.38 16.06
CA THR A 127 0.82 -7.14 16.12
C THR A 127 0.99 -8.65 16.13
N GLU A 128 2.22 -9.13 16.35
CA GLU A 128 2.50 -10.56 16.44
C GLU A 128 1.80 -11.13 17.68
N ARG A 129 0.62 -11.72 17.44
CA ARG A 129 -0.20 -12.40 18.44
C ARG A 129 -0.67 -13.70 17.82
N ASP A 130 -0.57 -14.78 18.59
CA ASP A 130 -1.05 -16.09 18.17
C ASP A 130 -2.55 -16.04 17.84
N GLY A 131 -2.92 -16.61 16.69
CA GLY A 131 -4.32 -16.79 16.26
C GLY A 131 -5.02 -15.55 15.69
N VAL A 132 -4.29 -14.49 15.36
CA VAL A 132 -4.85 -13.26 14.75
C VAL A 132 -4.52 -13.20 13.26
N GLY A 133 -5.53 -12.96 12.42
CA GLY A 133 -5.36 -12.83 10.97
C GLY A 133 -5.09 -14.15 10.24
N PHE A 134 -4.99 -14.06 8.91
CA PHE A 134 -4.64 -15.21 8.07
C PHE A 134 -3.19 -15.09 7.62
N SER A 135 -2.43 -16.18 7.74
CA SER A 135 -1.14 -16.29 7.05
C SER A 135 -1.43 -16.41 5.55
N LEU A 136 -1.29 -15.31 4.82
CA LEU A 136 -1.57 -15.23 3.40
C LEU A 136 -0.32 -15.53 2.59
N PRO A 137 -0.45 -16.08 1.36
CA PRO A 137 0.68 -16.15 0.44
C PRO A 137 1.23 -14.75 0.18
N LEU A 138 2.53 -14.65 -0.13
CA LEU A 138 3.08 -13.46 -0.77
C LEU A 138 2.26 -13.17 -2.04
N GLU A 139 1.74 -11.94 -2.17
CA GLU A 139 0.83 -11.54 -3.25
C GLU A 139 1.39 -10.31 -3.95
N ILE A 140 1.80 -10.46 -5.21
CA ILE A 140 2.41 -9.39 -5.98
C ILE A 140 1.84 -9.42 -7.40
N MET A 141 1.27 -8.29 -7.85
CA MET A 141 0.83 -8.13 -9.23
C MET A 141 1.99 -7.59 -10.09
N PRO A 142 2.49 -8.34 -11.08
CA PRO A 142 3.50 -7.83 -12.01
C PRO A 142 2.90 -6.77 -12.92
N SER A 143 3.70 -5.77 -13.29
CA SER A 143 3.33 -4.75 -14.26
C SER A 143 3.08 -5.39 -15.63
N GLY A 144 1.94 -5.08 -16.24
CA GLY A 144 1.47 -5.74 -17.47
C GLY A 144 0.85 -7.13 -17.26
N GLY A 145 0.83 -7.64 -16.02
CA GLY A 145 0.12 -8.86 -15.65
C GLY A 145 -1.40 -8.63 -15.55
N PHE A 146 -2.17 -9.71 -15.71
CA PHE A 146 -3.64 -9.69 -15.61
C PHE A 146 -4.15 -10.16 -14.24
N GLU A 147 -3.32 -10.87 -13.48
CA GLU A 147 -3.63 -11.40 -12.14
C GLU A 147 -2.38 -11.37 -11.24
N PRO A 148 -2.53 -11.35 -9.91
CA PRO A 148 -1.41 -11.42 -8.97
C PRO A 148 -0.73 -12.78 -9.01
N LEU A 149 0.60 -12.75 -8.84
CA LEU A 149 1.37 -13.94 -8.50
C LEU A 149 1.27 -14.20 -7.00
N TYR A 150 1.23 -15.49 -6.66
CA TYR A 150 1.16 -15.95 -5.29
C TYR A 150 2.41 -16.76 -4.94
N ARG A 151 2.94 -16.57 -3.73
CA ARG A 151 4.13 -17.28 -3.18
C ARG A 151 5.39 -17.10 -4.03
N THR A 152 5.44 -16.05 -4.85
CA THR A 152 6.49 -15.80 -5.83
C THR A 152 6.88 -14.33 -5.76
N THR A 153 8.19 -14.06 -5.64
CA THR A 153 8.76 -12.73 -5.69
C THR A 153 9.02 -12.31 -7.14
N LEU A 154 9.26 -11.02 -7.37
CA LEU A 154 9.67 -10.51 -8.68
C LEU A 154 11.18 -10.26 -8.72
N ASN A 155 11.80 -10.58 -9.86
CA ASN A 155 13.18 -10.18 -10.11
C ASN A 155 13.23 -8.82 -10.81
N VAL A 156 13.35 -7.77 -10.02
CA VAL A 156 13.45 -6.39 -10.52
C VAL A 156 14.68 -6.14 -11.39
N GLN A 157 15.74 -6.94 -11.24
CA GLN A 157 16.95 -6.84 -12.08
C GLN A 157 16.69 -7.34 -13.51
N ASP A 158 15.75 -8.26 -13.67
CA ASP A 158 15.30 -8.78 -14.97
C ASP A 158 14.19 -7.90 -15.58
N GLY A 159 13.84 -6.79 -14.91
CA GLY A 159 12.81 -5.86 -15.36
C GLY A 159 11.39 -6.21 -14.91
N GLU A 160 11.23 -7.18 -14.01
CA GLU A 160 9.95 -7.53 -13.41
C GLU A 160 9.59 -6.51 -12.32
N LEU A 161 8.73 -5.55 -12.66
CA LEU A 161 8.30 -4.50 -11.73
C LEU A 161 6.90 -4.80 -11.21
N PRO A 162 6.60 -4.56 -9.92
CA PRO A 162 5.25 -4.69 -9.41
C PRO A 162 4.37 -3.50 -9.84
N VAL A 163 3.05 -3.72 -9.89
CA VAL A 163 2.05 -2.66 -10.06
C VAL A 163 2.04 -1.72 -8.85
N LEU A 164 2.17 -2.28 -7.65
CA LEU A 164 2.30 -1.54 -6.39
C LEU A 164 3.77 -1.55 -5.94
N PRO A 165 4.53 -0.47 -6.19
CA PRO A 165 5.94 -0.41 -5.86
C PRO A 165 6.16 -0.16 -4.36
N LEU A 166 7.12 -0.88 -3.77
CA LEU A 166 7.63 -0.57 -2.45
C LEU A 166 8.49 0.71 -2.47
N SER A 167 9.09 1.06 -3.61
CA SER A 167 9.99 2.22 -3.78
C SER A 167 9.29 3.59 -3.75
N VAL A 168 8.24 3.74 -2.95
CA VAL A 168 7.48 4.97 -2.75
C VAL A 168 7.38 5.26 -1.26
N TYR A 169 7.61 6.53 -0.90
CA TYR A 169 7.50 6.96 0.49
C TYR A 169 6.05 6.83 0.95
N GLY A 170 5.84 6.09 2.04
CA GLY A 170 4.51 5.82 2.58
C GLY A 170 3.84 4.56 2.03
N ALA A 171 4.51 3.78 1.17
CA ALA A 171 3.99 2.49 0.73
C ALA A 171 3.71 1.58 1.93
N VAL A 172 2.59 0.86 1.90
CA VAL A 172 2.12 -0.01 2.97
C VAL A 172 2.19 -1.45 2.51
N ALA A 173 2.91 -2.27 3.27
CA ALA A 173 3.15 -3.67 2.94
C ALA A 173 3.04 -4.55 4.18
N MET A 174 2.70 -5.82 3.97
CA MET A 174 2.76 -6.83 5.04
C MET A 174 4.20 -7.27 5.24
N ALA A 175 4.60 -7.47 6.50
CA ALA A 175 5.88 -8.10 6.82
C ALA A 175 5.92 -9.56 6.32
N HIS A 176 7.10 -10.16 6.23
CA HIS A 176 7.20 -11.60 5.95
C HIS A 176 6.77 -12.43 7.15
N ASN A 177 6.20 -13.61 6.87
CA ASN A 177 5.98 -14.60 7.92
C ASN A 177 7.34 -15.19 8.35
N PRO A 178 7.66 -15.24 9.66
CA PRO A 178 8.96 -15.71 10.14
C PRO A 178 9.19 -17.22 9.96
N ILE A 179 8.14 -17.98 9.66
CA ILE A 179 8.17 -19.45 9.50
C ILE A 179 8.01 -19.85 8.03
N LEU A 180 7.15 -19.16 7.29
CA LEU A 180 6.81 -19.47 5.91
C LEU A 180 7.33 -18.35 4.98
N GLU A 181 8.50 -18.55 4.37
CA GLU A 181 9.20 -17.52 3.58
C GLU A 181 8.37 -16.95 2.42
N ASP A 182 7.48 -17.77 1.85
CA ASP A 182 6.61 -17.42 0.73
C ASP A 182 5.22 -16.91 1.17
N HIS A 183 5.08 -16.57 2.45
CA HIS A 183 3.88 -15.98 3.05
C HIS A 183 4.16 -14.63 3.69
N SER A 184 3.12 -13.80 3.71
CA SER A 184 3.07 -12.60 4.52
C SER A 184 2.67 -12.93 5.96
N ALA A 185 3.13 -12.10 6.88
CA ALA A 185 2.75 -12.15 8.29
C ALA A 185 1.22 -12.00 8.41
N PRO A 186 0.57 -12.65 9.38
CA PRO A 186 -0.89 -12.60 9.51
C PRO A 186 -1.45 -11.21 9.80
N SER A 187 -0.71 -10.39 10.55
CA SER A 187 -1.16 -9.10 11.07
C SER A 187 -0.10 -8.00 10.96
N ASN A 188 1.19 -8.34 11.04
CA ASN A 188 2.26 -7.34 11.00
C ASN A 188 2.37 -6.67 9.64
N PHE A 189 2.25 -5.35 9.62
CA PHE A 189 2.44 -4.49 8.47
C PHE A 189 3.49 -3.42 8.77
N PHE A 190 3.94 -2.74 7.72
CA PHE A 190 4.80 -1.59 7.86
C PHE A 190 4.47 -0.50 6.84
N LEU A 191 4.68 0.75 7.24
CA LEU A 191 4.76 1.89 6.33
C LEU A 191 6.23 2.10 5.98
N TYR A 192 6.55 2.07 4.70
CA TYR A 192 7.91 2.19 4.23
C TYR A 192 8.32 3.66 4.10
N LEU A 193 9.38 4.04 4.82
CA LEU A 193 9.97 5.38 4.80
C LEU A 193 11.04 5.43 3.70
N TYR A 194 10.61 5.21 2.45
CA TYR A 194 11.53 5.16 1.32
C TYR A 194 12.36 6.44 1.20
N GLU A 195 13.67 6.26 1.10
CA GLU A 195 14.59 7.32 0.73
C GLU A 195 15.51 6.85 -0.38
N LYS A 196 15.78 7.72 -1.36
CA LYS A 196 16.67 7.42 -2.48
C LYS A 196 18.09 7.02 -2.05
N ARG A 197 18.54 7.45 -0.87
CA ARG A 197 19.84 7.06 -0.31
C ARG A 197 19.91 5.58 0.07
N ASN A 198 18.76 4.95 0.32
CA ASN A 198 18.61 3.55 0.69
C ASN A 198 18.22 2.69 -0.53
N ALA A 199 18.31 3.23 -1.74
CA ALA A 199 17.93 2.58 -2.98
C ALA A 199 19.15 2.17 -3.81
N GLY A 200 18.97 1.13 -4.62
CA GLY A 200 19.98 0.68 -5.58
C GLY A 200 20.09 1.59 -6.82
N LEU A 201 20.92 1.16 -7.78
CA LEU A 201 20.97 1.79 -9.09
C LEU A 201 19.58 1.73 -9.74
N GLY A 202 19.08 2.87 -10.21
CA GLY A 202 17.72 2.99 -10.74
C GLY A 202 16.69 3.53 -9.74
N GLY A 203 17.08 3.75 -8.48
CA GLY A 203 16.19 4.33 -7.47
C GLY A 203 15.12 3.36 -6.97
N LEU A 204 15.30 2.06 -7.18
CA LEU A 204 14.44 1.04 -6.58
C LEU A 204 14.97 0.65 -5.20
N SER A 205 14.05 0.40 -4.27
CA SER A 205 14.35 -0.28 -3.00
C SER A 205 15.07 -1.59 -3.28
N PHE A 206 16.00 -1.96 -2.40
CA PHE A 206 16.64 -3.28 -2.45
C PHE A 206 15.65 -4.42 -2.26
N ASP A 207 14.51 -4.14 -1.62
CA ASP A 207 13.45 -5.11 -1.36
C ASP A 207 12.26 -4.97 -2.31
N GLU A 208 12.42 -4.23 -3.42
CA GLU A 208 11.37 -4.10 -4.43
C GLU A 208 11.00 -5.48 -5.01
N GLY A 209 9.70 -5.74 -5.14
CA GLY A 209 9.19 -7.04 -5.60
C GLY A 209 9.33 -8.19 -4.59
N GLN A 210 9.71 -7.93 -3.33
CA GLN A 210 9.83 -8.96 -2.29
C GLN A 210 8.65 -9.01 -1.33
N PHE A 211 7.85 -7.95 -1.22
CA PHE A 211 6.77 -7.82 -0.26
C PHE A 211 5.39 -7.70 -0.91
N SER A 212 4.35 -8.14 -0.19
CA SER A 212 2.94 -7.87 -0.55
C SER A 212 2.61 -6.42 -0.23
N VAL A 213 2.87 -5.51 -1.17
CA VAL A 213 2.45 -4.11 -1.10
C VAL A 213 0.96 -4.04 -1.42
N PHE A 214 0.19 -3.31 -0.63
CA PHE A 214 -1.27 -3.25 -0.77
C PHE A 214 -1.88 -1.86 -0.58
N GLY A 215 -1.08 -0.83 -0.29
CA GLY A 215 -1.55 0.55 -0.14
C GLY A 215 -0.45 1.59 -0.02
#